data_AF-X1JPY2-F1
#
_entry.id   AF-X1JPY2-F1
#
_cell.length_a   1.000
_cell.length_b   1.000
_cell.length_c   1.000
_cell.angle_alpha   90.00
_cell.angle_beta   90.00
_cell.angle_gamma   90.00
#
_symmetry.space_group_name_H-M   'P 1'
#
loop_
_entity.id
_entity.type
_entity.pdbx_description
1 polymer ?
#
loop_
_entity_poly.entity_id
_entity_poly.type
_entity_poly.pdbx_seq_one_letter_code
_entity_poly.pdbx_strand_id
1 'polypeptide(L)'
;EEFAFLMTKLKPYVEIVNHNPDFWKLTYFEVLTVLAFTYFREKQVDFQVLEVGLGGRLDATNVAKPDVCVITPISRDHTEILGDNLDKIVLEKAGIVKPGCFVVSSPQTEEVSKVLSDVCRTQDVELIQVGKDIVWHSVTNDFHQQSFIVEGRGELYHLTVPLLG
;
A
#
# COMPACT_ATOMS: atom_id res chain seq x y z
N GLU A 1 16.22 15.32 14.76
CA GLU A 1 16.24 15.07 16.22
C GLU A 1 15.19 14.04 16.65
N GLU A 2 13.92 14.18 16.22
CA GLU A 2 12.83 13.23 16.57
C GLU A 2 13.14 11.75 16.23
N PHE A 3 13.68 11.49 15.03
CA PHE A 3 14.03 10.13 14.61
C PHE A 3 15.02 9.45 15.57
N ALA A 4 16.11 10.15 15.93
CA ALA A 4 17.15 9.60 16.80
C ALA A 4 16.61 9.35 18.23
N PHE A 5 15.74 10.25 18.70
CA PHE A 5 15.04 10.08 19.98
C PHE A 5 14.16 8.83 19.98
N LEU A 6 13.32 8.66 18.95
CA LEU A 6 12.47 7.48 18.80
C LEU A 6 13.27 6.18 18.66
N MET A 7 14.35 6.19 17.88
CA MET A 7 15.24 5.04 17.79
C MET A 7 15.84 4.67 19.14
N THR A 8 16.25 5.66 19.94
CA THR A 8 16.77 5.42 21.29
C THR A 8 15.70 4.79 22.19
N LYS A 9 14.46 5.24 22.07
CA LYS A 9 13.30 4.68 22.79
C LYS A 9 12.97 3.25 22.36
N LEU A 10 13.10 2.93 21.08
CA LEU A 10 12.79 1.59 20.53
C LEU A 10 13.91 0.57 20.71
N LYS A 11 15.15 1.02 20.83
CA LYS A 11 16.35 0.19 21.02
C LYS A 11 16.17 -0.98 22.00
N PRO A 12 15.67 -0.80 23.24
CA PRO A 12 15.52 -1.91 24.17
C PRO A 12 14.58 -3.00 23.65
N TYR A 13 13.50 -2.65 22.95
CA TYR A 13 12.56 -3.62 22.38
C TYR A 13 13.17 -4.38 21.22
N VAL A 14 13.92 -3.69 20.35
CA VAL A 14 14.65 -4.31 19.25
C VAL A 14 15.71 -5.29 19.78
N GLU A 15 16.43 -4.92 20.84
CA GLU A 15 17.41 -5.80 21.48
C GLU A 15 16.77 -7.03 22.12
N ILE A 16 15.59 -6.89 22.75
CA ILE A 16 14.85 -8.04 23.32
C ILE A 16 14.49 -9.05 22.22
N VAL A 17 13.93 -8.59 21.09
CA VAL A 17 13.57 -9.49 19.98
C VAL A 17 14.82 -10.13 19.38
N ASN A 18 15.87 -9.34 19.13
CA ASN A 18 17.10 -9.84 18.51
C ASN A 18 17.92 -10.81 19.38
N HIS A 19 17.74 -10.79 20.70
CA HIS A 19 18.39 -11.73 21.63
C HIS A 19 17.53 -12.95 21.96
N ASN A 20 16.26 -12.97 21.56
CA ASN A 20 15.39 -14.12 21.76
C ASN A 20 15.73 -15.21 20.72
N PRO A 21 16.13 -16.42 21.15
CA PRO A 21 16.50 -17.50 20.23
C PRO A 21 15.32 -18.06 19.42
N ASP A 22 14.08 -17.81 19.84
CA ASP A 22 12.87 -18.28 19.15
C ASP A 22 12.53 -17.43 17.91
N PHE A 23 13.14 -16.24 17.78
CA PHE A 23 12.86 -15.30 16.70
C PHE A 23 14.10 -15.04 15.84
N TRP A 24 13.86 -14.66 14.58
CA TRP A 24 14.92 -14.08 13.76
C TRP A 24 15.19 -12.64 14.17
N LYS A 25 16.42 -12.19 13.87
CA LYS A 25 16.77 -10.78 14.06
C LYS A 25 15.94 -9.93 13.12
N LEU A 26 15.42 -8.84 13.66
CA LEU A 26 14.68 -7.85 12.89
C LEU A 26 15.58 -7.25 11.80
N THR A 27 15.02 -7.17 10.61
CA THR A 27 15.58 -6.49 9.46
C THR A 27 15.53 -4.97 9.66
N TYR A 28 16.33 -4.26 8.86
CA TYR A 28 16.28 -2.80 8.84
C TYR A 28 14.87 -2.27 8.55
N PHE A 29 14.16 -2.88 7.59
CA PHE A 29 12.83 -2.44 7.21
C PHE A 29 11.81 -2.66 8.33
N GLU A 30 11.83 -3.81 9.01
CA GLU A 30 10.94 -4.07 10.15
C GLU A 30 11.15 -3.07 11.29
N VAL A 31 12.41 -2.72 11.60
CA VAL A 31 12.71 -1.69 12.61
C VAL A 31 12.18 -0.32 12.18
N LEU A 32 12.34 0.04 10.90
CA LEU A 32 11.84 1.30 10.36
C LEU A 32 10.30 1.35 10.38
N THR A 33 9.62 0.26 10.06
CA THR A 33 8.16 0.14 10.12
C THR A 33 7.65 0.34 11.56
N VAL A 34 8.28 -0.30 12.55
CA VAL A 34 7.92 -0.11 13.97
C VAL A 34 8.17 1.34 14.42
N LEU A 35 9.24 1.98 13.95
CA LEU A 35 9.49 3.40 14.18
C LEU A 35 8.38 4.27 13.60
N ALA A 36 7.95 4.02 12.36
CA ALA A 36 6.87 4.75 11.73
C ALA A 36 5.56 4.63 12.53
N PHE A 37 5.16 3.41 12.91
CA PHE A 37 3.97 3.20 13.75
C PHE A 37 4.06 3.90 15.10
N THR A 38 5.24 3.88 15.72
CA THR A 38 5.47 4.56 17.00
C THR A 38 5.35 6.07 16.83
N TYR A 39 5.93 6.63 15.77
CA TYR A 39 5.86 8.04 15.43
C TYR A 39 4.42 8.49 15.22
N PHE A 40 3.66 7.81 14.36
CA PHE A 40 2.28 8.15 14.07
C PHE A 40 1.39 8.10 15.30
N ARG A 41 1.59 7.10 16.17
CA ARG A 41 0.90 7.03 17.46
C ARG A 41 1.23 8.22 18.37
N GLU A 42 2.50 8.61 18.47
CA GLU A 42 2.91 9.76 19.30
C GLU A 42 2.39 11.09 18.76
N LYS A 43 2.29 11.22 17.43
CA LYS A 43 1.68 12.38 16.78
C LYS A 43 0.15 12.39 16.81
N GLN A 44 -0.48 11.30 17.29
CA GLN A 44 -1.93 11.14 17.34
C GLN A 44 -2.61 11.45 16.00
N VAL A 45 -2.03 10.96 14.90
CA VAL A 45 -2.58 11.19 13.57
C VAL A 45 -3.94 10.50 13.42
N ASP A 46 -4.86 11.14 12.72
CA ASP A 46 -6.18 10.56 12.42
C ASP A 46 -6.08 9.40 11.41
N PHE A 47 -5.15 9.52 10.45
CA PHE A 47 -4.95 8.53 9.39
C PHE A 47 -3.46 8.27 9.14
N GLN A 48 -3.16 7.05 8.70
CA GLN A 48 -1.81 6.62 8.30
C GLN A 48 -1.86 6.10 6.87
N VAL A 49 -0.98 6.63 6.02
CA VAL A 49 -0.74 6.08 4.68
C VAL A 49 0.53 5.27 4.74
N LEU A 50 0.42 3.97 4.45
CA LEU A 50 1.52 3.02 4.53
C LEU A 50 1.82 2.49 3.14
N GLU A 51 3.03 2.76 2.66
CA GLU A 51 3.55 2.15 1.44
C GLU A 51 4.20 0.81 1.78
N VAL A 52 3.78 -0.23 1.06
CA VAL A 52 4.35 -1.58 1.18
C VAL A 52 5.80 -1.55 0.69
N GLY A 53 6.72 -2.14 1.46
CA GLY A 53 8.14 -2.22 1.06
C GLY A 53 8.36 -3.17 -0.12
N LEU A 54 7.90 -4.41 0.00
CA LEU A 54 7.96 -5.39 -1.08
C LEU A 54 6.84 -6.42 -1.02
N GLY A 55 6.24 -6.70 -2.18
CA GLY A 55 5.16 -7.67 -2.29
C GLY A 55 3.89 -7.14 -1.59
N GLY A 56 3.61 -7.64 -0.40
CA GLY A 56 2.43 -7.27 0.39
C GLY A 56 2.16 -8.25 1.53
N ARG A 57 1.90 -9.52 1.20
CA ARG A 57 1.49 -10.57 2.15
C ARG A 57 2.43 -10.73 3.34
N LEU A 58 3.74 -10.71 3.10
CA LEU A 58 4.78 -10.89 4.12
C LEU A 58 5.54 -9.59 4.43
N ASP A 59 5.04 -8.45 3.95
CA ASP A 59 5.67 -7.17 4.19
C ASP A 59 5.49 -6.74 5.66
N ALA A 60 6.49 -6.07 6.23
CA ALA A 60 6.45 -5.62 7.63
C ALA A 60 5.25 -4.69 7.91
N THR A 61 4.78 -3.93 6.91
CA THR A 61 3.61 -3.06 7.04
C THR A 61 2.29 -3.84 7.15
N ASN A 62 2.27 -5.11 6.73
CA ASN A 62 1.04 -5.89 6.61
C ASN A 62 0.45 -6.35 7.94
N VAL A 63 1.08 -6.03 9.07
CA VAL A 63 0.49 -6.14 10.41
C VAL A 63 -0.66 -5.14 10.63
N ALA A 64 -0.74 -4.09 9.81
CA ALA A 64 -1.81 -3.11 9.88
C ALA A 64 -3.17 -3.71 9.47
N LYS A 65 -4.25 -3.17 10.04
CA LYS A 65 -5.64 -3.44 9.64
C LYS A 65 -6.18 -2.19 8.93
N PRO A 66 -6.07 -2.12 7.59
CA PRO A 66 -6.42 -0.92 6.86
C PRO A 66 -7.94 -0.81 6.64
N ASP A 67 -8.45 0.41 6.63
CA ASP A 67 -9.80 0.70 6.14
C ASP A 67 -9.85 0.69 4.61
N VAL A 68 -8.74 1.04 3.96
CA VAL A 68 -8.58 1.07 2.50
C VAL A 68 -7.25 0.44 2.09
N CYS A 69 -7.31 -0.53 1.18
CA CYS A 69 -6.16 -1.08 0.47
C CYS A 69 -6.09 -0.50 -0.93
N VAL A 70 -4.91 -0.02 -1.33
CA VAL A 70 -4.69 0.51 -2.68
C VAL A 70 -3.75 -0.40 -3.45
N ILE A 71 -4.17 -0.84 -4.63
CA ILE A 71 -3.37 -1.65 -5.55
C ILE A 71 -3.06 -0.81 -6.79
N THR A 72 -1.81 -0.34 -6.87
CA THR A 72 -1.26 0.34 -8.05
C THR A 72 -1.04 -0.66 -9.20
N PRO A 73 -0.73 -0.21 -10.43
CA PRO A 73 -0.54 -1.13 -11.56
C PRO A 73 0.43 -2.26 -11.22
N ILE A 74 0.01 -3.51 -11.44
CA ILE A 74 0.84 -4.69 -11.22
C ILE A 74 1.44 -5.10 -12.56
N SER A 75 2.76 -5.02 -12.64
CA SER A 75 3.58 -5.57 -13.70
C SER A 75 4.45 -6.72 -13.19
N ARG A 76 5.17 -7.36 -14.11
CA ARG A 76 6.20 -8.36 -13.79
C ARG A 76 7.46 -7.66 -13.26
N ASP A 77 7.33 -7.04 -12.11
CA ASP A 77 8.44 -6.40 -11.40
C ASP A 77 8.96 -7.31 -10.29
N HIS A 78 10.25 -7.21 -9.98
CA HIS A 78 10.89 -7.98 -8.90
C HIS A 78 10.70 -9.50 -9.00
N THR A 79 10.71 -10.04 -10.23
CA THR A 79 10.48 -11.47 -10.48
C THR A 79 11.53 -12.37 -9.80
N GLU A 80 12.74 -11.86 -9.53
CA GLU A 80 13.77 -12.57 -8.75
C GLU A 80 13.34 -12.87 -7.31
N ILE A 81 12.45 -12.04 -6.73
CA ILE A 81 11.99 -12.17 -5.34
C ILE A 81 10.55 -12.71 -5.27
N LEU A 82 9.67 -12.27 -6.18
CA LEU A 82 8.25 -12.63 -6.20
C LEU A 82 7.93 -13.81 -7.16
N GLY A 83 8.91 -14.23 -7.96
CA GLY A 83 8.78 -15.27 -8.97
C GLY A 83 8.28 -14.77 -10.34
N ASP A 84 8.32 -15.65 -11.33
CA ASP A 84 7.97 -15.32 -12.72
C ASP A 84 6.49 -15.56 -13.08
N ASN A 85 5.64 -15.89 -12.10
CA ASN A 85 4.21 -16.11 -12.35
C ASN A 85 3.44 -14.87 -11.92
N LEU A 86 2.76 -14.22 -12.87
CA LEU A 86 2.00 -13.01 -12.62
C LEU A 86 0.90 -13.22 -11.58
N ASP A 87 0.20 -14.37 -11.59
CA ASP A 87 -0.79 -14.71 -10.56
C ASP A 87 -0.17 -14.74 -9.16
N LYS A 88 1.05 -15.28 -9.03
CA LYS A 88 1.76 -15.29 -7.74
C LYS A 88 2.13 -13.88 -7.29
N ILE A 89 2.59 -13.03 -8.22
CA ILE A 89 2.89 -11.62 -7.93
C ILE A 89 1.62 -10.90 -7.46
N VAL A 90 0.48 -11.13 -8.12
CA VAL A 90 -0.81 -10.57 -7.72
C VAL A 90 -1.21 -11.07 -6.34
N LEU A 91 -1.09 -12.36 -6.05
CA LEU A 91 -1.41 -12.92 -4.73
C LEU A 91 -0.50 -12.37 -3.62
N GLU A 92 0.78 -12.15 -3.90
CA GLU A 92 1.68 -11.52 -2.93
C GLU A 92 1.29 -10.06 -2.66
N LYS A 93 0.99 -9.28 -3.70
CA LYS A 93 0.59 -7.87 -3.54
C LYS A 93 -0.79 -7.72 -2.91
N ALA A 94 -1.76 -8.53 -3.35
CA ALA A 94 -3.12 -8.56 -2.81
C ALA A 94 -3.19 -9.17 -1.40
N GLY A 95 -2.09 -9.72 -0.87
CA GLY A 95 -2.00 -10.18 0.52
C GLY A 95 -2.18 -9.07 1.57
N ILE A 96 -2.23 -7.80 1.16
CA ILE A 96 -2.60 -6.68 2.04
C ILE A 96 -4.11 -6.58 2.29
N VAL A 97 -4.92 -7.16 1.41
CA VAL A 97 -6.39 -7.13 1.48
C VAL A 97 -6.86 -7.92 2.70
N LYS A 98 -7.64 -7.28 3.56
CA LYS A 98 -8.18 -7.87 4.79
C LYS A 98 -9.69 -7.68 4.87
N PRO A 99 -10.44 -8.56 5.55
CA PRO A 99 -11.88 -8.40 5.70
C PRO A 99 -12.25 -7.03 6.28
N GLY A 100 -13.31 -6.43 5.72
CA GLY A 100 -13.85 -5.14 6.17
C GLY A 100 -13.19 -3.89 5.58
N CYS A 101 -12.16 -4.02 4.74
CA CYS A 101 -11.58 -2.88 4.02
C CYS A 101 -12.27 -2.63 2.66
N PHE A 102 -12.10 -1.44 2.10
CA PHE A 102 -12.33 -1.19 0.68
C PHE A 102 -11.03 -1.44 -0.09
N VAL A 103 -11.12 -2.00 -1.30
CA VAL A 103 -9.98 -2.16 -2.19
C VAL A 103 -10.12 -1.22 -3.37
N VAL A 104 -9.14 -0.34 -3.59
CA VAL A 104 -9.08 0.54 -4.76
C VAL A 104 -7.94 0.08 -5.66
N SER A 105 -8.24 -0.23 -6.92
CA SER A 105 -7.24 -0.62 -7.90
C SER A 105 -7.10 0.44 -8.99
N SER A 106 -5.87 0.78 -9.34
CA SER A 106 -5.55 1.43 -10.62
C SER A 106 -5.94 0.53 -11.80
N PRO A 107 -5.95 1.03 -13.05
CA PRO A 107 -6.16 0.17 -14.22
C PRO A 107 -5.15 -0.98 -14.26
N GLN A 108 -5.65 -2.19 -14.51
CA GLN A 108 -4.86 -3.42 -14.57
C GLN A 108 -5.06 -4.11 -15.92
N THR A 109 -4.18 -5.07 -16.25
CA THR A 109 -4.47 -6.03 -17.32
C THR A 109 -5.64 -6.94 -16.92
N GLU A 110 -6.30 -7.56 -17.90
CA GLU A 110 -7.43 -8.46 -17.63
C GLU A 110 -7.02 -9.66 -16.75
N GLU A 111 -5.82 -10.20 -16.96
CA GLU A 111 -5.24 -11.29 -16.16
C GLU A 111 -5.12 -10.90 -14.69
N VAL A 112 -4.51 -9.75 -14.40
CA VAL A 112 -4.36 -9.23 -13.04
C VAL A 112 -5.72 -8.89 -12.42
N SER A 113 -6.58 -8.22 -13.18
CA SER A 113 -7.91 -7.82 -12.71
C SER A 113 -8.74 -9.03 -12.28
N LYS A 114 -8.63 -10.15 -13.00
CA LYS A 114 -9.35 -11.39 -12.67
C LYS A 114 -8.89 -11.95 -11.33
N VAL A 115 -7.58 -12.11 -11.12
CA VAL A 115 -7.03 -12.65 -9.87
C VAL A 115 -7.33 -11.72 -8.69
N LEU A 116 -7.18 -10.40 -8.87
CA LEU A 116 -7.50 -9.44 -7.82
C LEU A 116 -8.99 -9.46 -7.44
N SER A 117 -9.88 -9.60 -8.43
CA SER A 117 -11.32 -9.72 -8.18
C SER A 117 -11.65 -10.99 -7.40
N ASP A 118 -10.98 -12.11 -7.70
CA ASP A 118 -11.13 -13.36 -6.98
C ASP A 118 -10.66 -13.25 -5.52
N VAL A 119 -9.55 -12.55 -5.26
CA VAL A 119 -9.07 -12.26 -3.89
C VAL A 119 -10.10 -11.42 -3.13
N CYS A 120 -10.59 -10.33 -3.73
CA CYS A 120 -11.57 -9.45 -3.09
C CYS A 120 -12.87 -10.19 -2.77
N ARG A 121 -13.37 -11.01 -3.70
CA ARG A 121 -14.54 -11.86 -3.49
C ARG A 121 -14.34 -12.88 -2.37
N THR A 122 -13.14 -13.48 -2.28
CA THR A 122 -12.82 -14.46 -1.24
C THR A 122 -12.76 -13.82 0.15
N GLN A 123 -12.31 -12.56 0.23
CA GLN A 123 -12.24 -11.79 1.48
C GLN A 123 -13.55 -11.06 1.81
N ASP A 124 -14.58 -11.17 0.95
CA ASP A 124 -15.86 -10.46 1.04
C ASP A 124 -15.68 -8.94 1.20
N VAL A 125 -14.84 -8.35 0.34
CA VAL A 125 -14.55 -6.92 0.32
C VAL A 125 -14.93 -6.30 -1.01
N GLU A 126 -15.29 -5.01 -0.97
CA GLU A 126 -15.64 -4.26 -2.17
C GLU A 126 -14.37 -3.85 -2.95
N LEU A 127 -14.36 -4.16 -4.25
CA LEU A 127 -13.33 -3.72 -5.19
C LEU A 127 -13.85 -2.54 -6.02
N ILE A 128 -13.08 -1.46 -6.03
CA ILE A 128 -13.31 -0.23 -6.79
C ILE A 128 -12.20 -0.10 -7.83
N GLN A 129 -12.53 -0.15 -9.10
CA GLN A 129 -11.57 -0.13 -10.21
C GLN A 129 -11.57 1.23 -10.92
N VAL A 130 -10.41 1.89 -10.94
CA VAL A 130 -10.20 3.09 -11.77
C VAL A 130 -10.24 2.68 -13.24
N GLY A 131 -10.97 3.45 -14.05
CA GLY A 131 -11.30 3.16 -15.45
C GLY A 131 -12.60 2.38 -15.64
N LYS A 132 -13.24 1.88 -14.58
CA LYS A 132 -14.56 1.24 -14.62
C LYS A 132 -15.56 1.88 -13.66
N ASP A 133 -15.23 1.90 -12.36
CA ASP A 133 -16.08 2.46 -11.30
C ASP A 133 -15.80 3.94 -11.06
N ILE A 134 -14.56 4.37 -11.28
CA ILE A 134 -14.10 5.76 -11.21
C ILE A 134 -13.45 6.11 -12.53
N VAL A 135 -13.87 7.19 -13.19
CA VAL A 135 -13.26 7.65 -14.45
C VAL A 135 -12.64 9.03 -14.27
N TRP A 136 -11.65 9.35 -15.09
CA TRP A 136 -11.01 10.66 -15.07
C TRP A 136 -10.71 11.16 -16.47
N HIS A 137 -10.67 12.48 -16.61
CA HIS A 137 -10.45 13.17 -17.88
C HIS A 137 -9.41 14.27 -17.70
N SER A 138 -8.36 14.26 -18.54
CA SER A 138 -7.41 15.36 -18.60
C SER A 138 -8.09 16.63 -19.11
N VAL A 139 -7.78 17.77 -18.50
CA VAL A 139 -8.31 19.09 -18.87
C VAL A 139 -7.21 19.93 -19.50
N THR A 140 -6.10 20.12 -18.79
CA THR A 140 -4.93 20.88 -19.26
C THR A 140 -3.65 20.26 -18.74
N ASN A 141 -2.57 20.41 -19.51
CA ASN A 141 -1.22 20.07 -19.09
C ASN A 141 -0.24 21.13 -19.59
N ASP A 142 0.71 21.51 -18.74
CA ASP A 142 1.86 22.32 -19.08
C ASP A 142 3.11 21.78 -18.37
N PHE A 143 4.24 22.48 -18.46
CA PHE A 143 5.50 22.04 -17.86
C PHE A 143 5.58 22.25 -16.34
N HIS A 144 4.54 22.79 -15.71
CA HIS A 144 4.46 23.04 -14.28
C HIS A 144 3.39 22.21 -13.59
N GLN A 145 2.28 21.91 -14.29
CA GLN A 145 1.13 21.26 -13.70
C GLN A 145 0.27 20.50 -14.71
N GLN A 146 -0.56 19.62 -14.17
CA GLN A 146 -1.62 18.93 -14.88
C GLN A 146 -2.94 19.14 -14.13
N SER A 147 -4.03 19.36 -14.86
CA SER A 147 -5.37 19.44 -14.31
C SER A 147 -6.27 18.38 -14.94
N PHE A 148 -7.07 17.74 -14.10
CA PHE A 148 -7.97 16.67 -14.50
C PHE A 148 -9.26 16.70 -13.68
N ILE A 149 -10.32 16.16 -14.26
CA ILE A 149 -11.61 15.93 -13.59
C ILE A 149 -11.67 14.45 -13.24
N VAL A 150 -12.03 14.13 -12.00
CA VAL A 150 -12.31 12.76 -11.56
C VAL A 150 -13.80 12.64 -11.25
N GLU A 151 -14.46 11.71 -11.93
CA GLU A 151 -15.83 11.31 -11.65
C GLU A 151 -15.80 10.22 -10.57
N GLY A 152 -15.98 10.65 -9.32
CA GLY A 152 -16.07 9.76 -8.17
C GLY A 152 -17.42 9.06 -8.06
N ARG A 153 -17.60 8.24 -7.01
CA ARG A 153 -18.86 7.50 -6.76
C ARG A 153 -20.08 8.38 -6.42
N GLY A 154 -19.89 9.67 -6.19
CA GLY A 154 -21.00 10.58 -5.87
C GLY A 154 -20.69 12.06 -6.08
N GLU A 155 -19.46 12.40 -6.48
CA GLU A 155 -19.02 13.78 -6.66
C GLU A 155 -18.04 13.88 -7.83
N LEU A 156 -18.03 15.06 -8.45
CA LEU A 156 -17.06 15.45 -9.45
C LEU A 156 -15.95 16.24 -8.77
N TYR A 157 -14.72 15.80 -8.95
CA TYR A 157 -13.54 16.45 -8.36
C TYR A 157 -12.72 17.11 -9.45
N HIS A 158 -12.41 18.40 -9.25
CA HIS A 158 -11.47 19.12 -10.09
C HIS A 158 -10.11 19.15 -9.37
N LEU A 159 -9.12 18.46 -9.94
CA LEU A 159 -7.81 18.30 -9.33
C LEU A 159 -6.73 18.96 -10.20
N THR A 160 -5.76 19.59 -9.55
CA THR A 160 -4.54 20.10 -10.17
C THR A 160 -3.35 19.57 -9.39
N VAL A 161 -2.39 18.95 -10.07
CA VAL A 161 -1.16 18.42 -9.47
C VAL A 161 0.06 19.10 -10.09
N PRO A 162 1.09 19.45 -9.28
CA PRO A 162 2.35 19.99 -9.77
C PRO A 162 3.32 18.88 -10.21
N LEU A 163 2.76 17.82 -10.81
CA LEU A 163 3.49 16.66 -11.31
C LEU A 163 3.23 16.54 -12.81
N LEU A 164 4.26 16.14 -13.55
CA LEU A 164 4.16 15.83 -14.96
C LEU A 164 3.88 14.35 -15.15
N GLY A 165 3.15 14.02 -16.21
CA GLY A 165 2.74 12.67 -16.61
C GLY A 165 2.65 12.54 -18.12
#